data_AF-A0A0J6V9K9-F1
#
_entry.id   AF-A0A0J6V9K9-F1
#
_cell.length_a   1.000
_cell.length_b   1.000
_cell.length_c   1.000
_cell.angle_alpha   90.00
_cell.angle_beta   90.00
_cell.angle_gamma   90.00
#
_symmetry.space_group_name_H-M   'P 1'
#
loop_
_entity.id
_entity.type
_entity.pdbx_description
1 polymer ?
#
loop_
_entity_poly.entity_id
_entity_poly.type
_entity_poly.pdbx_seq_one_letter_code
_entity_poly.pdbx_strand_id
1 'polypeptide(L)' 'MTDRAETPAPEALAPGDEEAFHIPDDLALALTEFAAVEQVSRGEAICLILREYLRAKGYLKGAPQD' A
#
# COMPACT_ATOMS: atom_id res chain seq x y z
N MET A 1 41.98 -11.87 -15.35
CA MET A 1 40.68 -11.67 -16.01
C MET A 1 39.62 -11.96 -14.97
N THR A 2 39.17 -10.94 -14.25
CA THR A 2 38.17 -11.08 -13.19
C THR A 2 36.78 -11.04 -13.81
N ASP A 3 36.11 -12.17 -13.67
CA ASP A 3 34.73 -12.46 -14.03
C ASP A 3 33.79 -11.44 -13.35
N ARG A 4 33.04 -10.70 -14.17
CA ARG A 4 32.08 -9.71 -13.72
C ARG A 4 30.87 -10.50 -13.25
N ALA A 5 30.65 -10.57 -11.93
CA ALA A 5 29.39 -11.05 -11.38
C ALA A 5 28.26 -10.14 -11.90
N GLU A 6 27.62 -10.57 -12.99
CA GLU A 6 26.36 -10.05 -13.45
C GLU A 6 25.33 -10.34 -12.36
N THR A 7 25.00 -9.33 -11.56
CA THR A 7 23.76 -9.34 -10.78
C THR A 7 22.63 -9.59 -11.78
N PRO A 8 21.82 -10.66 -11.62
CA PRO A 8 20.67 -10.84 -12.49
C PRO A 8 19.80 -9.58 -12.37
N ALA A 9 19.41 -9.03 -13.52
CA ALA A 9 18.44 -7.94 -13.59
C ALA A 9 17.22 -8.32 -12.72
N PRO A 10 16.55 -7.36 -12.06
CA PRO A 10 15.39 -7.67 -11.25
C PRO A 10 14.42 -8.45 -12.13
N GLU A 11 14.18 -9.71 -11.76
CA GLU A 11 13.15 -10.52 -12.39
C GLU A 11 11.88 -9.69 -12.33
N ALA A 12 11.40 -9.27 -13.50
CA ALA A 12 10.14 -8.58 -13.62
C ALA A 12 9.11 -9.50 -12.98
N LEU A 13 8.63 -9.12 -11.79
CA LEU A 13 7.56 -9.82 -11.07
C LEU A 13 6.47 -10.11 -12.09
N ALA A 14 6.24 -11.39 -12.35
CA ALA A 14 5.24 -11.82 -13.31
C ALA A 14 3.89 -11.19 -12.92
N PRO A 15 3.11 -10.63 -13.86
CA PRO A 15 1.82 -10.03 -13.56
C PRO A 15 0.84 -11.16 -13.24
N GLY A 16 0.72 -11.56 -11.97
CA GLY A 16 -0.09 -12.72 -11.61
C GLY A 16 -0.43 -12.98 -10.15
N ASP A 17 0.44 -12.74 -9.17
CA ASP A 17 0.31 -13.45 -7.88
C ASP A 17 0.13 -12.59 -6.60
N GLU A 18 -0.40 -11.38 -6.73
CA GLU A 18 -1.20 -10.79 -5.65
C GLU A 18 -2.61 -10.61 -6.20
N GLU A 19 -3.57 -11.38 -5.69
CA GLU A 19 -4.97 -11.20 -6.02
C GLU A 19 -5.38 -9.81 -5.56
N ALA A 20 -5.32 -8.84 -6.48
CA ALA A 20 -5.65 -7.46 -6.21
C ALA A 20 -7.08 -7.43 -5.69
N PHE A 21 -7.24 -7.10 -4.40
CA PHE A 21 -8.55 -7.09 -3.78
C PHE A 21 -9.44 -6.08 -4.51
N HIS A 22 -10.63 -6.52 -4.90
CA HIS A 22 -11.59 -5.64 -5.56
C HIS A 22 -12.17 -4.67 -4.53
N ILE A 23 -11.98 -3.37 -4.77
CA ILE A 23 -12.60 -2.31 -3.99
C ILE A 23 -13.91 -1.93 -4.69
N PRO A 24 -15.06 -1.95 -4.01
CA PRO A 24 -16.32 -1.45 -4.57
C PRO A 24 -16.20 -0.02 -5.11
N ASP A 25 -16.90 0.29 -6.21
CA ASP A 25 -16.75 1.57 -6.94
C ASP A 25 -17.02 2.80 -6.07
N ASP A 26 -18.03 2.73 -5.21
CA ASP A 26 -18.37 3.77 -4.25
C ASP A 26 -17.23 4.02 -3.25
N LEU A 27 -16.62 2.95 -2.75
CA LEU A 27 -15.46 3.04 -1.86
C LEU A 27 -14.22 3.54 -2.61
N ALA A 28 -14.02 3.15 -3.87
CA ALA A 28 -12.92 3.63 -4.70
C ALA A 28 -13.03 5.14 -4.99
N LEU A 29 -14.25 5.64 -5.19
CA LEU A 29 -14.54 7.06 -5.34
C LEU A 29 -14.20 7.83 -4.05
N ALA A 30 -14.72 7.37 -2.92
CA ALA A 30 -14.44 7.99 -1.61
C ALA A 30 -12.94 8.00 -1.28
N LEU A 31 -12.21 6.92 -1.58
CA LEU A 31 -10.75 6.86 -1.41
C LEU A 31 -10.01 7.85 -2.30
N THR A 32 -10.52 8.09 -3.51
CA THR A 32 -9.94 9.08 -4.45
C THR A 32 -10.14 10.49 -3.93
N GLU A 33 -11.33 10.81 -3.41
CA GLU A 33 -11.62 12.11 -2.80
C GLU A 33 -10.77 12.36 -1.55
N PHE A 34 -10.69 11.37 -0.65
CA PHE A 34 -9.85 11.46 0.54
C PHE A 34 -8.38 11.69 0.18
N ALA A 35 -7.84 10.91 -0.76
CA ALA A 35 -6.46 11.06 -1.23
C ALA A 35 -6.19 12.48 -1.78
N ALA A 36 -7.16 13.05 -2.51
CA ALA A 36 -7.05 14.40 -3.04
C ALA A 36 -7.05 15.47 -1.92
N VAL A 37 -7.92 15.34 -0.92
CA VAL A 37 -8.00 16.29 0.22
C VAL A 37 -6.74 16.25 1.07
N GLU A 38 -6.27 15.05 1.41
CA GLU A 38 -5.08 14.85 2.25
C GLU A 38 -3.76 15.00 1.47
N GLN A 39 -3.82 15.20 0.15
CA GLN A 39 -2.66 15.33 -0.76
C GLN A 39 -1.71 14.12 -0.69
N VAL A 40 -2.27 12.92 -0.53
CA VAL A 40 -1.53 11.65 -0.49
C VAL A 40 -1.91 10.79 -1.69
N SER A 41 -1.12 9.75 -1.97
CA SER A 41 -1.51 8.75 -2.95
C SER A 41 -2.69 7.90 -2.46
N ARG A 42 -3.44 7.29 -3.39
CA ARG A 42 -4.53 6.37 -3.04
C ARG A 42 -4.05 5.18 -2.19
N GLY A 43 -2.84 4.68 -2.44
CA GLY A 43 -2.25 3.61 -1.64
C GLY A 43 -1.95 4.05 -0.20
N GLU A 44 -1.40 5.26 -0.03
CA GLU A 44 -1.18 5.83 1.30
C GLU A 44 -2.49 6.06 2.03
N ALA A 45 -3.52 6.60 1.37
CA ALA A 45 -4.86 6.76 1.94
C ALA A 45 -5.41 5.44 2.51
N ILE A 46 -5.31 4.35 1.74
CA ILE A 46 -5.72 3.01 2.20
C ILE A 46 -4.94 2.61 3.46
N CYS A 47 -3.61 2.78 3.47
CA CYS A 47 -2.78 2.47 4.62
C CYS A 47 -3.12 3.31 5.87
N LEU A 48 -3.40 4.61 5.70
CA LEU A 48 -3.82 5.51 6.79
C LEU A 48 -5.12 5.01 7.42
N ILE A 49 -6.14 4.76 6.60
CA ILE A 49 -7.47 4.29 7.04
C ILE A 49 -7.36 2.93 7.74
N LEU A 50 -6.65 1.98 7.14
CA LEU A 50 -6.44 0.65 7.74
C LEU A 50 -5.74 0.75 9.09
N ARG A 51 -4.69 1.58 9.19
CA ARG A 51 -3.96 1.77 10.44
C ARG A 51 -4.87 2.33 11.55
N GLU A 52 -5.70 3.31 11.24
CA GLU A 52 -6.66 3.87 12.21
C GLU A 52 -7.69 2.83 12.64
N TYR A 53 -8.26 2.09 11.68
CA TYR A 53 -9.20 1.01 11.96
C TYR A 53 -8.57 -0.05 12.89
N LEU A 54 -7.37 -0.52 12.57
CA LEU A 54 -6.68 -1.54 13.34
C LEU A 54 -6.32 -1.06 14.75
N ARG A 55 -5.95 0.22 14.93
CA ARG A 55 -5.77 0.82 16.25
C ARG A 55 -7.08 0.87 17.03
N ALA A 56 -8.17 1.33 16.40
CA ALA A 56 -9.48 1.40 17.04
C ALA A 56 -9.99 0.01 17.48
N LYS A 57 -9.64 -1.04 16.74
CA LYS A 57 -9.94 -2.44 17.10
C LYS A 57 -8.94 -3.06 18.08
N GLY A 58 -7.88 -2.36 18.47
CA GLY A 58 -6.86 -2.84 19.40
C GLY A 58 -5.88 -3.85 18.79
N TYR A 59 -5.87 -4.02 17.47
CA TYR A 59 -4.94 -4.90 16.76
C TYR A 59 -3.51 -4.33 16.72
N LEU A 60 -3.37 -3.00 16.67
CA LEU A 60 -2.06 -2.33 16.74
C LEU A 60 -1.83 -1.78 18.15
N LYS A 61 -0.81 -2.32 18.83
CA LYS A 61 -0.32 -1.79 20.12
C LYS A 61 0.87 -0.85 19.88
N GLY A 62 0.65 0.45 20.06
CA GLY A 62 1.70 1.48 19.99
C GLY A 62 1.11 2.86 19.73
N ALA A 63 1.58 3.86 20.49
CA ALA A 63 1.23 5.27 20.29
C ALA A 63 1.73 5.77 18.91
N PRO A 64 1.12 6.81 18.31
CA PRO A 64 1.66 7.44 17.11
C PRO A 64 3.10 7.88 17.40
N GLN A 65 4.05 7.49 16.57
CA GLN A 65 5.33 8.19 16.53
C GLN A 65 5.10 9.42 15.65
N ASP A 66 5.03 10.57 16.31
CA ASP A 66 5.02 11.91 15.70
C ASP A 66 6.29 12.16 14.86
#